data_AF-A0A1C6EKP4-F1
#
_entry.id   AF-A0A1C6EKP4-F1
#
_cell.length_a   1.000
_cell.length_b   1.000
_cell.length_c   1.000
_cell.angle_alpha   90.00
_cell.angle_beta   90.00
_cell.angle_gamma   90.00
#
_symmetry.space_group_name_H-M   'P 1'
#
loop_
_entity.id
_entity.type
_entity.pdbx_description
1 polymer ?
#
loop_
_entity_poly.entity_id
_entity_poly.type
_entity_poly.pdbx_seq_one_letter_code
_entity_poly.pdbx_strand_id
1 'polypeptide(L)' 'MYTLKFLKTDGKPVMFDSINEIRVGNSYSALETVKQENIFNYVFPTQGFFQLIGNNINVTYYADSNTTGVIVLKD' A
#
# COMPACT_ATOMS: atom_id res chain seq x y z
N MET A 1 9.73 -10.21 -0.53
CA MET A 1 8.99 -9.28 -1.42
C MET A 1 7.57 -9.19 -0.87
N TYR A 2 6.78 -8.18 -1.22
CA TYR A 2 5.46 -8.00 -0.63
C TYR A 2 4.37 -7.85 -1.68
N THR A 3 3.18 -8.30 -1.32
CA THR A 3 1.94 -8.04 -2.03
C THR A 3 1.06 -7.15 -1.15
N LEU A 4 0.61 -6.01 -1.67
CA LEU A 4 -0.35 -5.13 -1.00
C LEU A 4 -1.75 -5.34 -1.58
N LYS A 5 -2.70 -5.64 -0.69
CA LYS A 5 -4.10 -5.83 -1.01
C LYS A 5 -4.95 -4.77 -0.32
N PHE A 6 -5.61 -3.94 -1.12
CA PHE A 6 -6.58 -2.95 -0.68
C PHE A 6 -7.97 -3.56 -0.73
N LEU A 7 -8.55 -3.84 0.44
CA LEU A 7 -9.93 -4.33 0.55
C LEU A 7 -10.90 -3.19 0.25
N LYS A 8 -11.92 -3.47 -0.56
CA LYS A 8 -12.91 -2.49 -1.00
C LYS A 8 -14.30 -2.84 -0.48
N THR A 9 -15.15 -1.82 -0.32
CA THR A 9 -16.55 -1.97 0.11
C THR A 9 -17.41 -2.80 -0.86
N ASP A 10 -17.06 -2.81 -2.15
CA ASP A 10 -17.73 -3.60 -3.19
C ASP A 10 -17.28 -5.07 -3.22
N GLY A 11 -16.39 -5.47 -2.31
CA GLY A 11 -15.83 -6.82 -2.21
C GLY A 11 -14.78 -7.16 -3.27
N LYS A 12 -14.40 -6.21 -4.15
CA LYS A 12 -13.41 -6.42 -5.22
C LYS A 12 -12.08 -5.75 -4.84
N PRO A 13 -11.12 -6.50 -4.27
CA PRO A 13 -9.87 -5.91 -3.82
C PRO A 13 -9.00 -5.45 -5.00
N VAL A 14 -8.22 -4.40 -4.77
CA VAL A 14 -7.11 -4.01 -5.65
C VAL A 14 -5.83 -4.60 -5.08
N MET A 15 -5.01 -5.25 -5.93
CA MET A 15 -3.79 -5.93 -5.51
C MET A 15 -2.61 -5.45 -6.33
N PHE A 16 -1.47 -5.30 -5.66
CA PHE A 16 -0.19 -4.94 -6.26
C PHE A 16 0.87 -5.89 -5.70
N ASP A 17 1.48 -6.66 -6.60
CA ASP A 17 2.47 -7.67 -6.25
C ASP A 17 3.90 -7.15 -6.49
N SER A 18 4.88 -7.91 -6.02
CA SER A 18 6.31 -7.62 -6.26
C SER A 18 6.81 -6.27 -5.72
N ILE A 19 6.32 -5.87 -4.54
CA ILE A 19 6.67 -4.61 -3.89
C ILE A 19 7.87 -4.79 -2.95
N ASN A 20 8.81 -3.86 -3.04
CA ASN A 20 10.01 -3.82 -2.20
C ASN A 20 10.00 -2.63 -1.23
N GLU A 21 9.40 -1.51 -1.65
CA GLU A 21 9.30 -0.29 -0.86
C GLU A 21 7.88 0.28 -0.94
N ILE A 22 7.39 0.76 0.20
CA ILE A 22 6.07 1.39 0.32
C ILE A 22 6.29 2.76 0.94
N ARG A 23 5.75 3.81 0.31
CA ARG A 23 5.61 5.12 0.94
C ARG A 23 4.15 5.44 1.12
N VAL A 24 3.80 6.02 2.26
CA VAL A 24 2.41 6.31 2.62
C VAL A 24 2.27 7.71 3.20
N GLY A 25 1.15 8.36 2.92
CA GLY A 25 0.87 9.70 3.42
C GLY A 25 -0.56 10.15 3.13
N ASN A 26 -1.00 11.20 3.82
CA ASN A 26 -2.32 11.81 3.59
C ASN A 26 -2.38 12.68 2.32
N SER A 27 -1.22 13.02 1.74
CA SER A 27 -1.08 13.83 0.54
C SER A 27 0.11 13.33 -0.28
N TYR A 28 0.07 13.55 -1.59
CA TYR A 28 1.14 13.13 -2.49
C TYR A 28 2.50 13.80 -2.17
N SER A 29 2.48 15.03 -1.64
CA SER A 29 3.69 15.77 -1.26
C SER A 29 4.27 15.41 0.11
N ALA A 30 3.58 14.59 0.91
CA ALA A 30 3.98 14.22 2.26
C ALA A 30 3.99 12.69 2.45
N LEU A 31 4.63 11.98 1.50
CA LEU A 31 4.82 10.54 1.57
C LEU A 31 6.04 10.20 2.43
N GLU A 32 5.86 9.29 3.39
CA GLU A 32 6.93 8.76 4.23
C GLU A 32 7.22 7.30 3.87
N THR A 33 8.50 6.95 3.76
CA THR A 33 8.92 5.57 3.48
C THR A 33 8.70 4.69 4.72
N VAL A 34 7.93 3.63 4.55
CA VAL A 34 7.84 2.55 5.53
C VAL A 34 9.12 1.73 5.47
N LYS A 35 9.86 1.70 6.59
CA LYS A 35 11.10 0.93 6.68
C LYS A 35 10.85 -0.55 6.38
N GLN A 36 11.72 -1.16 5.59
CA GLN A 36 11.52 -2.51 5.05
C GLN A 36 11.29 -3.57 6.13
N GLU A 37 12.02 -3.47 7.25
CA GLU A 37 11.92 -4.34 8.41
C GLU A 37 10.57 -4.23 9.14
N ASN A 38 9.85 -3.13 8.94
CA ASN A 38 8.58 -2.85 9.60
C ASN A 38 7.37 -3.11 8.70
N ILE A 39 7.54 -3.27 7.39
CA ILE A 39 6.43 -3.38 6.42
C ILE A 39 5.37 -4.40 6.85
N PHE A 40 5.78 -5.56 7.35
CA PHE A 40 4.83 -6.61 7.74
C PHE A 40 4.03 -6.29 9.01
N ASN A 41 4.61 -5.50 9.93
CA ASN A 41 3.99 -5.13 11.20
C ASN A 41 3.41 -3.70 11.19
N TYR A 42 3.54 -2.98 10.08
CA TYR A 42 3.11 -1.60 9.96
C TYR A 42 1.58 -1.53 9.85
N VAL A 43 0.97 -0.66 10.65
CA VAL A 43 -0.47 -0.39 10.58
C VAL A 43 -0.71 0.63 9.48
N PHE A 44 -1.05 0.16 8.29
CA PHE A 44 -1.36 1.04 7.16
C PHE A 44 -2.70 1.73 7.36
N PRO A 45 -2.80 3.04 7.04
CA PRO A 45 -4.08 3.72 7.01
C PRO A 45 -4.97 3.12 5.92
N THR A 46 -6.29 3.17 6.10
CA THR A 46 -7.21 2.73 5.06
C THR A 46 -7.41 3.77 3.96
N GLN A 47 -7.00 5.02 4.19
CA GLN A 47 -7.12 6.12 3.24
C GLN A 47 -5.79 6.86 3.08
N GLY A 48 -5.55 7.41 1.89
CA GLY A 48 -4.36 8.19 1.59
C GLY A 48 -3.66 7.74 0.32
N PHE A 49 -2.47 8.27 0.10
CA PHE A 49 -1.63 7.96 -1.03
C PHE A 49 -0.61 6.89 -0.66
N PHE A 50 -0.46 5.90 -1.55
CA PHE A 50 0.46 4.80 -1.43
C PHE A 50 1.36 4.78 -2.66
N GLN A 51 2.64 5.13 -2.51
CA GLN A 51 3.63 4.90 -3.57
C GLN A 51 4.25 3.52 -3.37
N LEU A 52 4.04 2.66 -4.35
CA LEU A 52 4.41 1.25 -4.32
C LEU A 52 5.52 1.03 -5.35
N ILE A 53 6.70 0.65 -4.87
CA ILE A 53 7.92 0.55 -5.67
C ILE A 53 8.48 -0.87 -5.56
N GLY A 54 8.82 -1.46 -6.70
CA GLY A 54 9.41 -2.77 -6.82
C GLY A 54 10.12 -2.92 -8.17
N ASN A 55 10.61 -4.12 -8.48
CA ASN A 55 11.47 -4.32 -9.66
C ASN A 55 10.79 -3.96 -10.98
N ASN A 56 9.48 -4.22 -11.11
CA ASN A 56 8.69 -3.94 -12.32
C ASN A 56 7.46 -3.07 -12.03
N ILE A 57 7.42 -2.42 -10.87
CA ILE A 57 6.28 -1.61 -10.43
C ILE A 57 6.75 -0.30 -9.83
N ASN A 58 6.17 0.79 -10.29
CA ASN A 58 6.29 2.12 -9.68
C ASN A 58 4.96 2.83 -9.91
N VAL A 59 4.05 2.67 -8.95
CA VAL A 59 2.69 3.18 -9.05
C VAL A 59 2.33 3.95 -7.79
N THR A 60 1.55 4.99 -7.95
CA THR A 60 0.88 5.64 -6.82
C THR A 60 -0.60 5.29 -6.86
N TYR A 61 -1.08 4.69 -5.77
CA TYR A 61 -2.47 4.35 -5.58
C TYR A 61 -3.10 5.28 -4.54
N TYR A 62 -4.28 5.83 -4.85
CA TYR A 62 -5.07 6.59 -3.89
C TYR A 62 -6.13 5.68 -3.27
N ALA A 63 -5.93 5.33 -1.99
CA ALA A 63 -6.91 4.64 -1.20
C ALA A 63 -7.96 5.66 -0.73
N ASP A 64 -9.15 5.58 -1.32
CA ASP A 64 -10.30 6.43 -1.01
C ASP A 64 -11.16 5.86 0.13
N SER A 65 -12.28 6.53 0.43
CA SER A 65 -13.26 6.13 1.43
C SER A 65 -13.92 4.76 1.18
N ASN A 66 -13.77 4.18 -0.02
CA ASN A 66 -14.24 2.83 -0.32
C ASN A 66 -13.24 1.75 0.11
N THR A 67 -12.07 2.13 0.62
CA THR A 67 -11.06 1.18 1.11
C THR A 67 -11.33 0.87 2.59
N THR A 68 -11.58 -0.40 2.90
CA THR A 68 -11.93 -0.86 4.25
C THR A 68 -10.76 -1.46 5.01
N GLY A 69 -9.69 -1.82 4.31
CA GLY A 69 -8.49 -2.41 4.90
C GLY A 69 -7.34 -2.47 3.91
N VAL A 70 -6.12 -2.47 4.44
CA VAL A 70 -4.90 -2.72 3.69
C VAL A 70 -4.21 -3.92 4.31
N ILE A 71 -3.95 -4.96 3.52
CA ILE A 71 -3.28 -6.18 3.95
C ILE A 71 -1.95 -6.28 3.23
N VAL A 72 -0.91 -6.62 3.98
CA VAL A 72 0.40 -6.97 3.42
C VAL A 72 0.59 -8.47 3.52
N LEU A 73 0.91 -9.10 2.39
CA LEU A 73 1.33 -10.48 2.32
C LEU A 73 2.83 -10.50 2.02
N LYS A 74 3.56 -11.41 2.66
CA LYS A 74 4.98 -11.63 2.38
C LYS A 74 5.11 -12.80 1.42
N ASP A 75 5.75 -12.54 0.28
CA ASP A 75 6.15 -13.57 -0.69
C ASP A 75 7.44 -14.26 -0.25
#